data_AF-A0A7X6MGG6-F1
#
_entry.id   AF-A0A7X6MGG6-F1
#
_cell.length_a   1.000
_cell.length_b   1.000
_cell.length_c   1.000
_cell.angle_alpha   90.00
_cell.angle_beta   90.00
_cell.angle_gamma   90.00
#
_symmetry.space_group_name_H-M   'P 1'
#
loop_
_entity.id
_entity.type
_entity.pdbx_description
1 polymer ?
#
loop_
_entity_poly.entity_id
_entity_poly.type
_entity_poly.pdbx_seq_one_letter_code
_entity_poly.pdbx_strand_id
1 'polypeptide(L)'
;MRIEIWADTVCSWTYIGKRRLERALAGLDGALREEAEVVWRPYRIDPAAPVAAEPLDPLLRDPLVDAALRACAPGLTPARNRVRVAEAAAAEGLGPRWGAAWRVSSHDSHRLLSLALETGGPDLQGAVAEGVLRAHFTAAEDIGSADVLDRVAREAGFPGGGRLLAGGAGEERVRELLLRGRATGVRTSPTLVVNGRALEGAQHPDAIRDFLVGAAGHTPRRLPEEVERFRLAESLLDRGDPLGALTLLRPMLDEHAADRNVGLLAARAYYRSAQLGRARRVLEELVARSPDDAYARLLLGRTLQRQGEREPAGPHLRLAGAMVPEYV
;
A
#
# COMPACT_ATOMS: atom_id res chain seq x y z
N MET A 1 19.28 7.68 -7.88
CA MET A 1 17.85 7.96 -7.57
C MET A 1 17.11 6.68 -7.16
N ARG A 2 16.12 6.77 -6.27
CA ARG A 2 15.28 5.61 -5.91
C ARG A 2 14.00 5.57 -6.75
N ILE A 3 13.73 4.41 -7.34
CA ILE A 3 12.53 4.10 -8.13
C ILE A 3 11.71 3.09 -7.34
N GLU A 4 10.56 3.51 -6.84
CA GLU A 4 9.65 2.60 -6.15
C GLU A 4 8.63 2.00 -7.11
N ILE A 5 8.55 0.68 -7.18
CA ILE A 5 7.52 -0.06 -7.90
C ILE A 5 6.46 -0.50 -6.89
N TRP A 6 5.37 0.25 -6.83
CA TRP A 6 4.19 -0.13 -6.05
C TRP A 6 3.36 -1.10 -6.86
N ALA A 7 3.40 -2.37 -6.48
CA ALA A 7 2.81 -3.42 -7.30
C ALA A 7 2.40 -4.64 -6.50
N ASP A 8 1.41 -5.34 -7.03
CA ASP A 8 1.01 -6.67 -6.60
C ASP A 8 1.75 -7.72 -7.43
N THR A 9 2.18 -8.80 -6.78
CA THR A 9 2.86 -9.94 -7.40
C THR A 9 1.91 -10.85 -8.19
N VAL A 10 0.60 -10.76 -7.95
CA VAL A 10 -0.43 -11.44 -8.76
C VAL A 10 -0.95 -10.59 -9.94
N CYS A 11 -0.44 -9.37 -10.13
CA CYS A 11 -0.82 -8.53 -11.27
C CYS A 11 0.07 -8.82 -12.50
N SER A 12 -0.54 -9.24 -13.60
CA SER A 12 0.17 -9.57 -14.85
C SER A 12 0.92 -8.36 -15.45
N TRP A 13 0.34 -7.17 -15.36
CA TRP A 13 0.98 -5.93 -15.81
C TRP A 13 2.20 -5.57 -14.98
N THR A 14 2.34 -6.06 -13.74
CA THR A 14 3.56 -5.89 -12.94
C THR A 14 4.76 -6.53 -13.62
N TYR A 15 4.63 -7.77 -14.11
CA TYR A 15 5.76 -8.47 -14.72
C TYR A 15 6.11 -7.91 -16.10
N ILE A 16 5.09 -7.56 -16.90
CA ILE A 16 5.27 -6.82 -18.16
C ILE A 16 5.95 -5.47 -17.88
N GLY A 17 5.47 -4.72 -16.89
CA GLY A 17 6.01 -3.43 -16.47
C GLY A 17 7.47 -3.53 -16.00
N LYS A 18 7.84 -4.60 -15.30
CA LYS A 18 9.23 -4.88 -14.91
C LYS A 18 10.16 -4.92 -16.13
N ARG A 19 9.81 -5.71 -17.16
CA ARG A 19 10.57 -5.78 -18.41
C ARG A 19 10.67 -4.44 -19.11
N ARG A 20 9.57 -3.67 -19.15
CA ARG A 20 9.57 -2.34 -19.75
C ARG A 20 10.43 -1.34 -19.00
N LEU A 21 10.44 -1.39 -17.67
CA LEU A 21 11.33 -0.59 -16.83
C LEU A 21 12.80 -0.97 -17.05
N GLU A 22 13.12 -2.27 -17.08
CA GLU A 22 14.49 -2.74 -17.37
C GLU A 22 15.00 -2.21 -18.71
N ARG A 23 14.16 -2.24 -19.75
CA ARG A 23 14.46 -1.66 -21.07
C ARG A 23 14.62 -0.13 -21.01
N ALA A 24 13.77 0.55 -20.25
CA ALA A 24 13.88 2.00 -20.07
C ALA A 24 15.20 2.38 -19.37
N LEU A 25 15.57 1.64 -18.32
CA LEU A 25 16.83 1.82 -17.60
C LEU A 25 18.04 1.51 -18.49
N ALA A 26 17.96 0.49 -19.36
CA ALA A 26 18.98 0.17 -20.35
C ALA A 26 19.27 1.32 -21.33
N GLY A 27 18.27 2.16 -21.60
CA GLY A 27 18.40 3.36 -22.43
C GLY A 27 18.71 4.65 -21.67
N LEU A 28 19.05 4.60 -20.38
CA LEU A 28 19.54 5.76 -19.63
C LEU A 28 21.06 5.85 -19.72
N ASP A 29 21.58 7.08 -19.80
CA ASP A 29 23.01 7.36 -19.87
C ASP A 29 23.61 7.82 -18.52
N GLY A 30 24.89 7.53 -18.32
CA GLY A 30 25.74 8.09 -17.26
C GLY A 30 25.25 7.84 -15.83
N ALA A 31 25.47 8.82 -14.96
CA ALA A 31 25.17 8.75 -13.52
C ALA A 31 23.71 8.41 -13.20
N LEU A 32 22.77 8.81 -14.07
CA LEU A 32 21.36 8.55 -13.86
C LEU A 32 21.04 7.04 -13.89
N ARG A 33 21.77 6.28 -14.72
CA ARG A 33 21.67 4.82 -14.78
C ARG A 33 22.41 4.16 -13.61
N GLU A 34 23.61 4.62 -13.31
CA GLU A 34 24.48 4.03 -12.28
C GLU A 34 23.90 4.17 -10.87
N GLU A 35 23.22 5.28 -10.59
CA GLU A 35 22.62 5.54 -9.28
C GLU A 35 21.16 5.06 -9.17
N ALA A 36 20.59 4.41 -10.19
CA ALA A 36 19.21 3.99 -10.18
C ALA A 36 19.01 2.75 -9.29
N GLU A 37 18.32 2.93 -8.17
CA GLU A 37 17.93 1.85 -7.27
C GLU A 37 16.45 1.52 -7.45
N VAL A 38 16.14 0.28 -7.81
CA VAL A 38 14.76 -0.19 -7.97
C VAL A 38 14.30 -0.91 -6.71
N VAL A 39 13.22 -0.43 -6.09
CA VAL A 39 12.69 -1.00 -4.85
C VAL A 39 11.21 -1.33 -5.02
N TRP A 40 10.83 -2.53 -4.63
CA TRP A 40 9.46 -3.03 -4.67
C TRP A 40 8.70 -2.64 -3.41
N ARG A 41 7.47 -2.17 -3.59
CA ARG A 41 6.53 -1.79 -2.54
C ARG A 41 5.22 -2.56 -2.71
N PRO A 42 4.61 -3.03 -1.60
CA PRO A 42 3.43 -3.86 -1.69
C PRO A 42 2.21 -3.06 -2.14
N TYR A 43 1.43 -3.66 -3.02
CA TYR A 43 0.07 -3.26 -3.36
C TYR A 43 -0.77 -4.53 -3.47
N ARG A 44 -2.05 -4.49 -3.06
CA ARG A 44 -2.94 -5.66 -3.18
C ARG A 44 -4.14 -5.35 -4.07
N ILE A 45 -4.20 -5.97 -5.24
CA ILE A 45 -5.33 -5.87 -6.19
C ILE A 45 -6.54 -6.65 -5.70
N ASP A 46 -6.32 -7.77 -5.00
CA ASP A 46 -7.36 -8.58 -4.35
C ASP A 46 -7.05 -8.74 -2.84
N PRO A 47 -7.43 -7.76 -2.01
CA PRO A 47 -7.30 -7.88 -0.56
C PRO A 47 -8.12 -9.02 0.05
N ALA A 48 -9.15 -9.50 -0.67
CA ALA A 48 -10.05 -10.57 -0.27
C ALA A 48 -9.65 -11.94 -0.84
N ALA A 49 -8.47 -12.04 -1.46
CA ALA A 49 -7.93 -13.31 -1.93
C ALA A 49 -7.80 -14.30 -0.75
N PRO A 50 -8.13 -15.58 -0.97
CA PRO A 50 -8.14 -16.58 0.07
C PRO A 50 -6.72 -16.89 0.54
N VAL A 51 -6.60 -17.33 1.80
CA VAL A 51 -5.32 -17.80 2.35
C VAL A 51 -4.90 -19.11 1.69
N ALA A 52 -5.84 -20.06 1.56
CA ALA A 52 -5.64 -21.25 0.75
C ALA A 52 -5.89 -20.90 -0.71
N ALA A 53 -4.91 -21.13 -1.58
CA ALA A 53 -5.05 -20.82 -3.00
C ALA A 53 -6.14 -21.69 -3.65
N GLU A 54 -6.88 -21.07 -4.57
CA GLU A 54 -7.95 -21.73 -5.33
C GLU A 54 -7.59 -21.75 -6.82
N PRO A 55 -7.96 -22.79 -7.56
CA PRO A 55 -7.81 -22.79 -9.01
C PRO A 55 -8.52 -21.58 -9.64
N LEU A 56 -7.79 -20.84 -10.45
CA LEU A 56 -8.26 -19.58 -11.02
C LEU A 56 -9.24 -19.80 -12.19
N ASP A 57 -9.04 -20.85 -13.00
CA ASP A 57 -9.84 -21.09 -14.21
C ASP A 57 -11.35 -21.25 -13.95
N PRO A 58 -11.83 -21.99 -12.93
CA PRO A 58 -13.25 -22.04 -12.61
C PRO A 58 -13.84 -20.67 -12.24
N LEU A 59 -13.14 -19.90 -11.40
CA LEU A 59 -13.57 -18.56 -10.97
C LEU A 59 -13.68 -17.59 -12.16
N LEU A 60 -12.75 -17.72 -13.09
CA LEU A 60 -12.67 -16.93 -14.30
C LEU A 60 -13.79 -17.19 -15.32
N ARG A 61 -14.62 -18.21 -15.08
CA ARG A 61 -15.84 -18.55 -15.84
C ARG A 61 -17.11 -18.18 -15.07
N ASP A 62 -16.99 -17.74 -13.82
CA ASP A 62 -18.12 -17.27 -13.01
C ASP A 62 -18.65 -15.93 -13.59
N PRO A 63 -19.94 -15.82 -13.92
CA PRO A 63 -20.53 -14.59 -14.45
C PRO A 63 -20.37 -13.35 -13.55
N LEU A 64 -20.34 -13.51 -12.22
CA LEU A 64 -20.15 -12.41 -11.27
C LEU A 64 -18.70 -11.90 -11.32
N VAL A 65 -17.73 -12.81 -11.39
CA VAL A 65 -16.31 -12.47 -11.56
C VAL A 65 -16.07 -11.86 -12.94
N ASP A 66 -16.72 -12.38 -13.98
CA ASP A 66 -16.65 -11.84 -15.35
C ASP A 66 -17.12 -10.37 -15.39
N ALA A 67 -18.25 -10.06 -14.74
CA ALA A 67 -18.77 -8.71 -14.64
C ALA A 67 -17.83 -7.75 -13.87
N ALA A 68 -17.26 -8.20 -12.75
CA ALA A 68 -16.29 -7.41 -11.99
C ALA A 68 -15.01 -7.12 -12.80
N LEU A 69 -14.50 -8.11 -13.54
CA LEU A 69 -13.30 -7.95 -14.37
C LEU A 69 -13.51 -7.04 -15.59
N ARG A 70 -14.74 -6.97 -16.12
CA ARG A 70 -15.08 -6.01 -17.20
C ARG A 70 -15.00 -4.57 -16.75
N ALA A 71 -15.25 -4.28 -15.48
CA ALA A 71 -15.05 -2.92 -14.94
C ALA A 71 -13.57 -2.50 -14.96
N CYS A 72 -12.64 -3.47 -14.86
CA CYS A 72 -11.21 -3.22 -14.95
C CYS A 72 -10.71 -3.00 -16.39
N ALA A 73 -11.42 -3.53 -17.39
CA ALA A 73 -11.09 -3.36 -18.81
C ALA A 73 -12.37 -3.10 -19.63
N PRO A 74 -12.93 -1.88 -19.57
CA PRO A 74 -14.16 -1.55 -20.27
C PRO A 74 -14.05 -1.86 -21.77
N GLY A 75 -15.05 -2.54 -22.32
CA GLY A 75 -15.11 -2.91 -23.74
C GLY A 75 -14.40 -4.23 -24.11
N LEU A 76 -13.73 -4.90 -23.17
CA LEU A 76 -13.15 -6.23 -23.39
C LEU A 76 -13.86 -7.30 -22.56
N THR A 77 -14.05 -8.49 -23.13
CA THR A 77 -14.39 -9.67 -22.33
C THR A 77 -13.13 -10.14 -21.58
N PRO A 78 -13.26 -10.78 -20.40
CA PRO A 78 -12.11 -11.34 -19.69
C PRO A 78 -11.26 -12.29 -20.53
N ALA A 79 -11.87 -13.09 -21.41
CA ALA A 79 -11.15 -13.94 -22.35
C ALA A 79 -10.30 -13.13 -23.35
N ARG A 80 -10.87 -12.09 -23.98
CA ARG A 80 -10.12 -11.20 -24.90
C ARG A 80 -9.01 -10.44 -24.17
N ASN A 81 -9.27 -9.99 -22.95
CA ASN A 81 -8.27 -9.31 -22.14
C ASN A 81 -7.08 -10.24 -21.81
N ARG A 82 -7.31 -11.53 -21.51
CA ARG A 82 -6.22 -12.49 -21.28
C ARG A 82 -5.33 -12.69 -22.50
N VAL A 83 -5.93 -12.82 -23.69
CA VAL A 83 -5.17 -12.93 -24.95
C VAL A 83 -4.29 -11.70 -25.13
N ARG A 84 -4.86 -10.49 -25.00
CA ARG A 84 -4.10 -9.23 -25.07
C ARG A 84 -2.95 -9.17 -24.08
N VAL A 85 -3.16 -9.60 -22.84
CA VAL A 85 -2.12 -9.61 -21.81
C VAL A 85 -1.02 -10.63 -22.15
N ALA A 86 -1.38 -11.81 -22.66
CA ALA A 86 -0.42 -12.82 -23.09
C ALA A 86 0.42 -12.36 -24.29
N GLU A 87 -0.20 -11.71 -25.27
CA GLU A 87 0.50 -11.09 -26.41
C GLU A 87 1.48 -10.00 -25.94
N ALA A 88 1.05 -9.15 -25.02
CA ALA A 88 1.91 -8.12 -24.45
C ALA A 88 3.10 -8.73 -23.69
N ALA A 89 2.89 -9.81 -22.93
CA ALA A 89 3.95 -10.52 -22.24
C ALA A 89 4.94 -11.18 -23.21
N ALA A 90 4.44 -11.82 -24.28
CA ALA A 90 5.27 -12.40 -25.32
C ALA A 90 6.13 -11.34 -26.03
N ALA A 91 5.57 -10.16 -26.31
CA ALA A 91 6.30 -9.03 -26.89
C ALA A 91 7.43 -8.50 -26.00
N GLU A 92 7.34 -8.70 -24.67
CA GLU A 92 8.42 -8.40 -23.72
C GLU A 92 9.37 -9.59 -23.45
N GLY A 93 9.25 -10.69 -24.21
CA GLY A 93 10.15 -11.84 -24.11
C GLY A 93 9.87 -12.77 -22.92
N LEU A 94 8.67 -12.72 -22.31
CA LEU A 94 8.30 -13.57 -21.16
C LEU A 94 7.94 -15.02 -21.55
N GLY A 95 8.12 -15.38 -22.83
CA GLY A 95 7.94 -16.72 -23.35
C GLY A 95 6.50 -17.04 -23.77
N PRO A 96 6.29 -18.21 -24.40
CA PRO A 96 4.98 -18.62 -24.92
C PRO A 96 4.04 -19.18 -23.84
N ARG A 97 4.57 -19.56 -22.67
CA ARG A 97 3.77 -20.00 -21.52
C ARG A 97 3.50 -18.80 -20.62
N TRP A 98 2.24 -18.40 -20.55
CA TRP A 98 1.82 -17.23 -19.80
C TRP A 98 0.46 -17.42 -19.13
N GLY A 99 0.40 -17.09 -17.85
CA GLY A 99 -0.84 -16.99 -17.09
C GLY A 99 -0.73 -17.62 -15.70
N ALA A 100 -1.54 -17.09 -14.79
CA ALA A 100 -1.68 -17.65 -13.45
C ALA A 100 -2.68 -18.82 -13.46
N ALA A 101 -2.38 -19.87 -12.69
CA ALA A 101 -3.32 -20.96 -12.42
C ALA A 101 -4.09 -20.79 -11.10
N TRP A 102 -3.68 -19.84 -10.24
CA TRP A 102 -4.14 -19.73 -8.86
C TRP A 102 -4.67 -18.34 -8.54
N ARG A 103 -5.82 -18.27 -7.86
CA ARG A 103 -6.25 -17.10 -7.09
C ARG A 103 -5.68 -17.25 -5.69
N VAL A 104 -4.79 -16.34 -5.30
CA VAL A 104 -4.00 -16.50 -4.08
C VAL A 104 -3.73 -15.15 -3.42
N SER A 105 -3.66 -15.15 -2.09
CA SER A 105 -3.17 -14.00 -1.33
C SER A 105 -1.69 -13.73 -1.63
N SER A 106 -1.38 -12.54 -2.16
CA SER A 106 0.00 -12.09 -2.38
C SER A 106 0.73 -11.64 -1.12
N HIS A 107 0.08 -11.68 0.05
CA HIS A 107 0.60 -11.11 1.30
C HIS A 107 1.96 -11.68 1.70
N ASP A 108 2.13 -13.00 1.67
CA ASP A 108 3.38 -13.65 2.06
C ASP A 108 4.50 -13.43 1.03
N SER A 109 4.16 -13.30 -0.25
CA SER A 109 5.13 -12.87 -1.26
C SER A 109 5.61 -11.45 -0.99
N HIS A 110 4.74 -10.53 -0.58
CA HIS A 110 5.14 -9.18 -0.18
C HIS A 110 6.01 -9.17 1.08
N ARG A 111 5.72 -10.02 2.06
CA ARG A 111 6.56 -10.19 3.24
C ARG A 111 7.95 -10.67 2.85
N LEU A 112 8.04 -11.65 1.96
CA LEU A 112 9.33 -12.14 1.45
C LEU A 112 10.12 -11.04 0.71
N LEU A 113 9.47 -10.25 -0.15
CA LEU A 113 10.11 -9.11 -0.83
C LEU A 113 10.58 -8.04 0.16
N SER A 114 9.82 -7.78 1.22
CA SER A 114 10.23 -6.83 2.27
C SER A 114 11.45 -7.32 3.04
N LEU A 115 11.46 -8.60 3.43
CA LEU A 115 12.58 -9.23 4.14
C LEU A 115 13.85 -9.29 3.28
N ALA A 116 13.70 -9.54 1.97
CA ALA A 116 14.80 -9.53 1.02
C ALA A 116 15.47 -8.15 0.93
N LEU A 117 14.67 -7.07 0.87
CA LEU A 117 15.19 -5.70 0.90
C LEU A 117 15.95 -5.39 2.18
N GLU A 118 15.40 -5.79 3.33
CA GLU A 118 16.03 -5.56 4.64
C GLU A 118 17.33 -6.35 4.82
N THR A 119 17.40 -7.56 4.23
CA THR A 119 18.55 -8.45 4.41
C THR A 119 19.67 -8.19 3.39
N GLY A 120 19.34 -7.94 2.13
CA GLY A 120 20.30 -7.91 1.03
C GLY A 120 20.11 -6.76 0.04
N GLY A 121 19.28 -5.77 0.39
CA GLY A 121 19.12 -4.56 -0.41
C GLY A 121 18.28 -4.74 -1.68
N PRO A 122 18.27 -3.71 -2.55
CA PRO A 122 17.44 -3.65 -3.75
C PRO A 122 17.65 -4.83 -4.71
N ASP A 123 18.90 -5.27 -4.90
CA ASP A 123 19.22 -6.35 -5.83
C ASP A 123 18.64 -7.69 -5.40
N LEU A 124 18.78 -8.03 -4.10
CA LEU A 124 18.18 -9.26 -3.56
C LEU A 124 16.65 -9.20 -3.65
N GLN A 125 16.06 -8.05 -3.33
CA GLN A 125 14.62 -7.85 -3.48
C GLN A 125 14.18 -8.03 -4.93
N GLY A 126 14.92 -7.49 -5.90
CA GLY A 126 14.65 -7.62 -7.33
C GLY A 126 14.73 -9.07 -7.81
N ALA A 127 15.72 -9.83 -7.34
CA ALA A 127 15.87 -11.26 -7.64
C ALA A 127 14.70 -12.10 -7.09
N VAL A 128 14.28 -11.82 -5.85
CA VAL A 128 13.10 -12.47 -5.24
C VAL A 128 11.83 -12.09 -6.01
N ALA A 129 11.63 -10.82 -6.34
CA ALA A 129 10.48 -10.36 -7.12
C ALA A 129 10.39 -11.05 -8.49
N GLU A 130 11.51 -11.15 -9.20
CA GLU A 130 11.61 -11.92 -10.46
C GLU A 130 11.21 -13.39 -10.25
N GLY A 131 11.74 -14.04 -9.22
CA GLY A 131 11.42 -15.43 -8.89
C GLY A 131 9.94 -15.66 -8.59
N VAL A 132 9.31 -14.78 -7.79
CA VAL A 132 7.87 -14.85 -7.48
C VAL A 132 7.02 -14.66 -8.74
N LEU A 133 7.32 -13.64 -9.55
CA LEU A 133 6.57 -13.36 -10.78
C LEU A 133 6.68 -14.51 -11.79
N ARG A 134 7.87 -15.09 -11.93
CA ARG A 134 8.10 -16.28 -12.78
C ARG A 134 7.35 -17.50 -12.26
N ALA A 135 7.39 -17.77 -10.95
CA ALA A 135 6.65 -18.88 -10.33
C ALA A 135 5.15 -18.75 -10.63
N HIS A 136 4.58 -17.56 -10.46
CA HIS A 136 3.15 -17.33 -10.66
C HIS A 136 2.71 -17.37 -12.13
N PHE A 137 3.41 -16.67 -13.03
CA PHE A 137 2.93 -16.44 -14.41
C PHE A 137 3.52 -17.37 -15.47
N THR A 138 4.69 -17.95 -15.22
CA THR A 138 5.38 -18.79 -16.20
C THR A 138 5.37 -20.26 -15.78
N ALA A 139 5.58 -20.53 -14.48
CA ALA A 139 5.50 -21.87 -13.92
C ALA A 139 4.09 -22.25 -13.44
N ALA A 140 3.16 -21.30 -13.38
CA ALA A 140 1.78 -21.49 -12.93
C ALA A 140 1.67 -22.10 -11.51
N GLU A 141 2.59 -21.73 -10.63
CA GLU A 141 2.69 -22.23 -9.26
C GLU A 141 1.90 -21.36 -8.28
N ASP A 142 1.54 -21.98 -7.14
CA ASP A 142 0.89 -21.31 -6.02
C ASP A 142 1.92 -20.53 -5.19
N ILE A 143 1.93 -19.21 -5.33
CA ILE A 143 2.82 -18.31 -4.56
C ILE A 143 2.33 -18.04 -3.13
N GLY A 144 1.25 -18.68 -2.69
CA GLY A 144 0.83 -18.77 -1.29
C GLY A 144 1.42 -19.98 -0.57
N SER A 145 2.03 -20.91 -1.31
CA SER A 145 2.72 -22.06 -0.73
C SER A 145 4.05 -21.66 -0.11
N ALA A 146 4.25 -22.05 1.15
CA ALA A 146 5.51 -21.85 1.87
C ALA A 146 6.70 -22.53 1.16
N ASP A 147 6.49 -23.71 0.58
CA ASP A 147 7.54 -24.45 -0.13
C ASP A 147 7.95 -23.75 -1.43
N VAL A 148 6.98 -23.18 -2.16
CA VAL A 148 7.24 -22.40 -3.38
C VAL A 148 8.01 -21.14 -3.02
N LEU A 149 7.59 -20.40 -1.99
CA LEU A 149 8.26 -19.17 -1.56
C LEU A 149 9.66 -19.43 -0.98
N ASP A 150 9.87 -20.52 -0.24
CA ASP A 150 11.20 -20.91 0.23
C ASP A 150 12.13 -21.26 -0.94
N ARG A 151 11.63 -22.01 -1.92
CA ARG A 151 12.40 -22.33 -3.13
C ARG A 151 12.77 -21.06 -3.91
N VAL A 152 11.81 -20.16 -4.13
CA VAL A 152 12.06 -18.86 -4.76
C VAL A 152 13.12 -18.06 -4.00
N ALA A 153 13.02 -18.01 -2.67
CA ALA A 153 14.00 -17.32 -1.84
C ALA A 153 15.41 -17.91 -2.01
N ARG A 154 15.56 -19.24 -1.92
CA ARG A 154 16.85 -19.93 -2.09
C ARG A 154 17.45 -19.70 -3.48
N GLU A 155 16.66 -19.84 -4.54
CA GLU A 155 17.11 -19.61 -5.91
C GLU A 155 17.55 -18.17 -6.16
N ALA A 156 16.94 -17.20 -5.47
CA ALA A 156 17.30 -15.79 -5.52
C ALA A 156 18.53 -15.43 -4.66
N GLY A 157 19.14 -16.39 -3.95
CA GLY A 157 20.26 -16.15 -3.05
C GLY A 157 19.85 -15.73 -1.62
N PHE A 158 18.60 -15.98 -1.22
CA PHE A 158 18.06 -15.70 0.12
C PHE A 158 17.67 -16.98 0.88
N PRO A 159 18.61 -17.86 1.24
CA PRO A 159 18.29 -19.17 1.82
C PRO A 159 17.64 -19.13 3.22
N GLY A 160 17.71 -18.00 3.93
CA GLY A 160 17.00 -17.79 5.19
C GLY A 160 15.56 -17.28 5.04
N GLY A 161 15.14 -16.90 3.84
CA GLY A 161 13.89 -16.19 3.59
C GLY A 161 12.65 -16.97 3.99
N GLY A 162 12.55 -18.24 3.58
CA GLY A 162 11.40 -19.09 3.92
C GLY A 162 11.25 -19.29 5.45
N ARG A 163 12.36 -19.48 6.16
CA ARG A 163 12.36 -19.61 7.63
C ARG A 163 11.89 -18.33 8.32
N LEU A 164 12.36 -17.15 7.87
CA LEU A 164 11.92 -15.87 8.43
C LEU A 164 10.43 -15.63 8.19
N LEU A 165 9.95 -15.96 6.99
CA LEU A 165 8.55 -15.86 6.63
C LEU A 165 7.67 -16.77 7.51
N ALA A 166 8.05 -18.03 7.68
CA ALA A 166 7.36 -18.97 8.57
C ALA A 166 7.32 -18.50 10.03
N GLY A 167 8.36 -17.78 10.47
CA GLY A 167 8.44 -17.16 11.80
C GLY A 167 7.60 -15.90 12.00
N GLY A 168 6.82 -15.46 11.02
CA GLY A 168 5.97 -14.25 11.14
C GLY A 168 6.67 -12.94 10.78
N ALA A 169 7.93 -12.98 10.33
CA ALA A 169 8.68 -11.76 10.01
C ALA A 169 8.05 -10.98 8.84
N GLY A 170 8.21 -9.65 8.84
CA GLY A 170 7.70 -8.76 7.79
C GLY A 170 6.21 -8.39 7.86
N GLU A 171 5.43 -8.99 8.78
CA GLU A 171 3.98 -8.73 8.91
C GLU A 171 3.66 -7.24 9.16
N GLU A 172 4.25 -6.68 10.23
CA GLU A 172 4.03 -5.28 10.60
C GLU A 172 4.50 -4.33 9.50
N ARG A 173 5.67 -4.61 8.94
CA ARG A 173 6.28 -3.82 7.87
C ARG A 173 5.42 -3.77 6.61
N VAL A 174 4.93 -4.91 6.14
CA VAL A 174 4.06 -4.96 4.95
C VAL A 174 2.73 -4.26 5.22
N ARG A 175 2.15 -4.44 6.41
CA ARG A 175 0.93 -3.73 6.82
C ARG A 175 1.15 -2.21 6.78
N GLU A 176 2.25 -1.73 7.35
CA GLU A 176 2.59 -0.31 7.32
C GLU A 176 2.79 0.20 5.89
N LEU A 177 3.57 -0.51 5.06
CA LEU A 177 3.83 -0.12 3.68
C LEU A 177 2.55 -0.04 2.83
N LEU A 178 1.62 -1.00 2.99
CA LEU A 178 0.31 -0.96 2.32
C LEU A 178 -0.48 0.30 2.70
N LEU A 179 -0.45 0.68 3.98
CA LEU A 179 -1.08 1.91 4.46
C LEU A 179 -0.39 3.15 3.90
N ARG A 180 0.94 3.17 3.86
CA ARG A 180 1.71 4.27 3.26
C ARG A 180 1.33 4.47 1.79
N GLY A 181 1.27 3.41 0.99
CA GLY A 181 0.88 3.48 -0.42
C GLY A 181 -0.53 4.04 -0.62
N ARG A 182 -1.48 3.60 0.22
CA ARG A 182 -2.85 4.15 0.22
C ARG A 182 -2.85 5.63 0.59
N ALA A 183 -2.08 6.03 1.59
CA ALA A 183 -1.99 7.39 2.10
C ALA A 183 -1.33 8.36 1.08
N THR A 184 -0.37 7.88 0.30
CA THR A 184 0.28 8.66 -0.77
C THR A 184 -0.52 8.69 -2.07
N GLY A 185 -1.66 8.00 -2.12
CA GLY A 185 -2.57 8.03 -3.27
C GLY A 185 -2.25 7.02 -4.37
N VAL A 186 -1.46 5.97 -4.10
CA VAL A 186 -1.30 4.84 -5.02
C VAL A 186 -2.63 4.10 -5.14
N ARG A 187 -3.14 3.95 -6.37
CA ARG A 187 -4.46 3.37 -6.66
C ARG A 187 -4.43 2.17 -7.61
N THR A 188 -3.28 1.85 -8.19
CA THR A 188 -3.19 0.82 -9.22
C THR A 188 -1.83 0.13 -9.22
N SER A 189 -1.80 -1.09 -9.76
CA SER A 189 -0.60 -1.92 -9.92
C SER A 189 -0.28 -2.12 -11.41
N PRO A 190 0.97 -1.92 -11.85
CA PRO A 190 2.06 -1.26 -11.13
C PRO A 190 1.91 0.27 -11.13
N THR A 191 2.47 0.95 -10.13
CA THR A 191 2.71 2.40 -10.14
C THR A 191 4.18 2.65 -9.84
N LEU A 192 4.87 3.38 -10.72
CA LEU A 192 6.26 3.82 -10.49
C LEU A 192 6.23 5.14 -9.73
N VAL A 193 6.97 5.24 -8.63
CA VAL A 193 7.12 6.49 -7.85
C VAL A 193 8.59 6.87 -7.77
N VAL A 194 8.91 8.08 -8.22
CA VAL A 194 10.27 8.65 -8.21
C VAL A 194 10.17 10.09 -7.73
N ASN A 195 10.90 10.42 -6.66
CA ASN A 195 10.96 11.78 -6.13
C ASN A 195 9.56 12.42 -5.93
N GLY A 196 8.59 11.67 -5.41
CA GLY A 196 7.22 12.16 -5.17
C GLY A 196 6.34 12.31 -6.43
N ARG A 197 6.85 11.99 -7.62
CA ARG A 197 6.05 11.89 -8.86
C ARG A 197 5.66 10.44 -9.11
N ALA A 198 4.48 10.23 -9.68
CA ALA A 198 3.95 8.90 -9.97
C ALA A 198 3.67 8.71 -11.46
N LEU A 199 3.94 7.51 -11.97
CA LEU A 199 3.54 7.03 -13.29
C LEU A 199 2.72 5.74 -13.11
N GLU A 200 1.43 5.82 -13.39
CA GLU A 200 0.50 4.69 -13.23
C GLU A 200 0.53 3.76 -14.45
N GLY A 201 0.53 2.45 -14.19
CA GLY A 201 0.43 1.39 -15.19
C GLY A 201 1.76 0.98 -15.82
N ALA A 202 1.72 -0.13 -16.56
CA ALA A 202 2.87 -0.64 -17.33
C ALA A 202 3.06 0.14 -18.63
N GLN A 203 3.51 1.39 -18.55
CA GLN A 203 3.71 2.28 -19.68
C GLN A 203 4.79 1.77 -20.66
N HIS A 204 4.80 2.29 -21.90
CA HIS A 204 5.83 1.96 -22.90
C HIS A 204 7.24 2.34 -22.38
N PRO A 205 8.31 1.58 -22.72
CA PRO A 205 9.67 1.88 -22.25
C PRO A 205 10.12 3.34 -22.46
N ASP A 206 9.77 3.95 -23.59
CA ASP A 206 10.08 5.36 -23.86
C ASP A 206 9.39 6.31 -22.87
N ALA A 207 8.10 6.10 -22.60
CA ALA A 207 7.35 6.90 -21.63
C ALA A 207 7.89 6.73 -20.20
N ILE A 208 8.32 5.51 -19.85
CA ILE A 208 9.00 5.26 -18.57
C ILE A 208 10.32 6.02 -18.53
N ARG A 209 11.16 5.93 -19.57
CA ARG A 209 12.45 6.64 -19.63
C ARG A 209 12.25 8.15 -19.48
N ASP A 210 11.34 8.74 -20.23
CA ASP A 210 11.05 10.18 -20.20
C ASP A 210 10.54 10.60 -18.81
N PHE A 211 9.72 9.77 -18.16
CA PHE A 211 9.30 9.96 -16.78
C PHE A 211 10.48 9.92 -15.80
N LEU A 212 11.38 8.94 -15.91
CA LEU A 212 12.55 8.82 -15.03
C LEU A 212 13.46 10.05 -15.14
N VAL A 213 13.75 10.50 -16.36
CA VAL A 213 14.55 11.71 -16.62
C VAL A 213 13.86 12.93 -16.01
N GLY A 214 12.56 13.11 -16.26
CA GLY A 214 11.81 14.23 -15.72
C GLY A 214 11.63 14.21 -14.20
N ALA A 215 11.61 13.04 -13.57
CA ALA A 215 11.49 12.89 -12.12
C ALA A 215 12.83 13.04 -11.40
N ALA A 216 13.95 12.68 -12.05
CA ALA A 216 15.29 12.82 -11.49
C ALA A 216 15.66 14.27 -11.17
N GLY A 217 15.20 15.22 -11.99
CA GLY A 217 15.39 16.66 -11.75
C GLY A 217 14.54 17.23 -10.59
N HIS A 218 13.63 16.45 -10.02
CA HIS A 218 12.81 16.89 -8.90
C HIS A 218 13.46 16.55 -7.55
N THR A 219 13.66 17.54 -6.70
CA THR A 219 14.11 17.31 -5.31
C THR A 219 12.89 17.33 -4.38
N PRO A 220 12.46 16.17 -3.84
CA PRO A 220 11.31 16.14 -2.96
C PRO A 220 11.66 16.83 -1.63
N ARG A 221 10.67 17.53 -1.05
CA ARG A 221 10.81 18.08 0.31
C ARG A 221 10.94 16.93 1.30
N ARG A 222 12.09 16.82 1.97
CA ARG A 222 12.27 15.88 3.07
C ARG A 222 11.63 16.44 4.34
N LEU A 223 10.78 15.64 4.96
CA LEU A 223 10.18 15.93 6.26
C LEU A 223 10.81 15.00 7.30
N PRO A 224 10.86 15.39 8.58
CA PRO A 224 11.13 14.45 9.66
C PRO A 224 10.17 13.26 9.58
N GLU A 225 10.62 12.07 10.00
CA GLU A 225 9.84 10.84 9.90
C GLU A 225 8.49 10.95 10.63
N GLU A 226 8.48 11.60 11.79
CA GLU A 226 7.28 11.81 12.61
C GLU A 226 6.27 12.71 11.88
N VAL A 227 6.76 13.74 11.17
CA VAL A 227 5.91 14.64 10.38
C VAL A 227 5.37 13.93 9.15
N GLU A 228 6.17 13.11 8.49
CA GLU A 228 5.71 12.27 7.37
C GLU A 228 4.62 11.31 7.85
N ARG A 229 4.88 10.56 8.93
CA ARG A 229 3.93 9.62 9.53
C ARG A 229 2.62 10.29 9.93
N PHE A 230 2.68 11.47 10.55
CA PHE A 230 1.50 12.26 10.90
C PHE A 230 0.66 12.59 9.66
N ARG A 231 1.29 13.12 8.59
CA ARG A 231 0.60 13.48 7.35
C ARG A 231 0.00 12.26 6.64
N LEU A 232 0.68 11.12 6.69
CA LEU A 232 0.14 9.87 6.14
C LEU A 232 -1.07 9.40 6.93
N ALA A 233 -1.04 9.47 8.27
CA ALA A 233 -2.18 9.14 9.11
C ALA A 233 -3.37 10.09 8.87
N GLU A 234 -3.11 11.39 8.73
CA GLU A 234 -4.13 12.38 8.37
C GLU A 234 -4.77 12.07 7.00
N SER A 235 -3.95 11.80 5.98
CA SER A 235 -4.43 11.40 4.65
C SER A 235 -5.32 10.16 4.71
N LEU A 236 -4.94 9.13 5.48
CA LEU A 236 -5.78 7.94 5.64
C LEU A 236 -7.13 8.26 6.27
N LEU A 237 -7.14 9.09 7.31
CA LEU A 237 -8.37 9.49 7.98
C LEU A 237 -9.32 10.25 7.04
N ASP A 238 -8.78 11.16 6.23
CA ASP A 238 -9.55 11.94 5.27
C ASP A 238 -10.10 11.07 4.13
N ARG A 239 -9.38 9.99 3.78
CA ARG A 239 -9.83 8.95 2.83
C ARG A 239 -10.80 7.94 3.44
N GLY A 240 -11.22 8.12 4.69
CA GLY A 240 -12.18 7.25 5.36
C GLY A 240 -11.58 5.96 5.94
N ASP A 241 -10.27 5.91 6.17
CA ASP A 241 -9.57 4.77 6.79
C ASP A 241 -9.06 5.14 8.20
N PRO A 242 -9.95 5.25 9.21
CA PRO A 242 -9.56 5.60 10.56
C PRO A 242 -8.70 4.53 11.25
N LEU A 243 -8.86 3.26 10.90
CA LEU A 243 -8.06 2.18 11.49
C LEU A 243 -6.63 2.16 10.93
N GLY A 244 -6.48 2.40 9.62
CA GLY A 244 -5.18 2.62 9.00
C GLY A 244 -4.47 3.84 9.59
N ALA A 245 -5.21 4.96 9.77
CA ALA A 245 -4.68 6.15 10.42
C ALA A 245 -4.14 5.86 11.82
N LEU A 246 -4.90 5.16 12.67
CA LEU A 246 -4.46 4.75 14.01
C LEU A 246 -3.25 3.82 13.99
N THR A 247 -3.17 2.93 12.99
CA THR A 247 -2.03 2.02 12.84
C THR A 247 -0.74 2.82 12.55
N LEU A 248 -0.80 3.77 11.61
CA LEU A 248 0.35 4.64 11.32
C LEU A 248 0.67 5.59 12.48
N LEU A 249 -0.34 6.03 13.24
CA LEU A 249 -0.16 6.97 14.34
C LEU A 249 0.40 6.32 15.61
N ARG A 250 0.39 4.98 15.72
CA ARG A 250 0.78 4.25 16.95
C ARG A 250 2.14 4.68 17.51
N PRO A 251 3.26 4.70 16.75
CA PRO A 251 4.55 5.13 17.30
C PRO A 251 4.51 6.55 17.87
N MET A 252 3.77 7.45 17.23
CA MET A 252 3.61 8.82 17.71
C MET A 252 2.75 8.90 18.98
N LEU A 253 1.78 8.00 19.15
CA LEU A 253 1.00 7.92 20.39
C LEU A 253 1.84 7.39 21.54
N ASP A 254 2.80 6.51 21.27
CA ASP A 254 3.68 5.97 22.32
C ASP A 254 4.71 7.01 22.78
N GLU A 255 5.24 7.83 21.87
CA GLU A 255 6.31 8.81 22.16
C GLU A 255 5.80 10.24 22.43
N HIS A 256 4.67 10.61 21.83
CA HIS A 256 4.14 11.98 21.81
C HIS A 256 2.65 12.06 22.18
N ALA A 257 2.16 11.18 23.06
CA ALA A 257 0.77 11.19 23.55
C ALA A 257 0.27 12.56 24.02
N ALA A 258 1.17 13.38 24.56
CA ALA A 258 0.88 14.71 25.09
C ALA A 258 0.74 15.79 24.01
N ASP A 259 1.19 15.55 22.77
CA ASP A 259 1.08 16.51 21.69
C ASP A 259 -0.39 16.67 21.26
N ARG A 260 -0.82 17.93 21.17
CA ARG A 260 -2.20 18.28 20.85
C ARG A 260 -2.64 17.70 19.50
N ASN A 261 -1.80 17.82 18.46
CA ASN A 261 -2.17 17.44 17.11
C ASN A 261 -2.24 15.91 16.99
N VAL A 262 -1.29 15.19 17.58
CA VAL A 262 -1.31 13.72 17.66
C VAL A 262 -2.56 13.24 18.40
N GLY A 263 -2.83 13.78 19.59
CA GLY A 263 -4.01 13.44 20.38
C GLY A 263 -5.31 13.73 19.63
N LEU A 264 -5.42 14.89 18.98
CA LEU A 264 -6.63 15.27 18.26
C LEU A 264 -6.85 14.40 17.01
N LEU A 265 -5.80 14.09 16.25
CA LEU A 265 -5.90 13.18 15.11
C LEU A 265 -6.34 11.77 15.55
N ALA A 266 -5.77 11.27 16.64
CA ALA A 266 -6.18 10.00 17.23
C ALA A 266 -7.64 10.02 17.70
N ALA A 267 -8.07 11.08 18.38
CA ALA A 267 -9.45 11.25 18.82
C ALA A 267 -10.44 11.25 17.65
N ARG A 268 -10.13 11.97 16.56
CA ARG A 268 -10.92 11.96 15.32
C ARG A 268 -11.00 10.55 14.73
N ALA A 269 -9.89 9.82 14.69
CA ALA A 269 -9.84 8.46 14.18
C ALA A 269 -10.60 7.45 15.06
N TYR A 270 -10.47 7.53 16.39
CA TYR A 270 -11.27 6.74 17.34
C TYR A 270 -12.77 7.02 17.19
N TYR A 271 -13.16 8.28 17.06
CA TYR A 271 -14.56 8.66 16.82
C TYR A 271 -15.11 8.06 15.52
N ARG A 272 -14.37 8.20 14.40
CA ARG A 272 -14.80 7.67 13.10
C ARG A 272 -14.86 6.14 13.05
N SER A 273 -14.02 5.46 13.83
CA SER A 273 -14.03 3.99 13.98
C SER A 273 -14.92 3.47 15.12
N ALA A 274 -15.79 4.32 15.69
CA ALA A 274 -16.70 3.98 16.78
C ALA A 274 -16.04 3.49 18.09
N GLN A 275 -14.74 3.75 18.29
CA GLN A 275 -14.02 3.51 19.54
C GLN A 275 -14.27 4.65 20.55
N LEU A 276 -15.54 4.91 20.87
CA LEU A 276 -15.97 6.13 21.58
C LEU A 276 -15.35 6.29 22.97
N GLY A 277 -15.10 5.20 23.70
CA GLY A 277 -14.42 5.24 25.00
C GLY A 277 -12.97 5.73 24.91
N ARG A 278 -12.25 5.34 23.85
CA ARG A 278 -10.89 5.82 23.59
C ARG A 278 -10.90 7.28 23.15
N ALA A 279 -11.84 7.65 22.26
CA ALA A 279 -12.03 9.04 21.83
C ALA A 279 -12.29 9.96 23.04
N ARG A 280 -13.24 9.57 23.90
CA ARG A 280 -13.60 10.31 25.11
C ARG A 280 -12.39 10.57 26.00
N ARG A 281 -11.63 9.53 26.35
CA ARG A 281 -10.45 9.64 27.22
C ARG A 281 -9.45 10.67 26.69
N VAL A 282 -9.07 10.56 25.43
CA VAL A 282 -8.12 11.48 24.80
C VAL A 282 -8.67 12.91 24.78
N LEU A 283 -9.96 13.08 24.48
CA LEU A 283 -10.59 14.40 24.41
C LEU A 283 -10.76 15.06 25.78
N GLU A 284 -11.07 14.30 26.83
CA GLU A 284 -11.12 14.79 28.20
C GLU A 284 -9.74 15.32 28.63
N GLU A 285 -8.66 14.58 28.32
CA GLU A 285 -7.30 15.02 28.59
C GLU A 285 -6.92 16.29 27.80
N LEU A 286 -7.26 16.36 26.51
CA LEU A 286 -6.99 17.55 25.68
C LEU A 286 -7.74 18.79 26.19
N VAL A 287 -9.03 18.65 26.50
CA VAL A 287 -9.85 19.76 27.02
C VAL A 287 -9.41 20.19 28.42
N ALA A 288 -8.93 19.26 29.26
CA ALA A 288 -8.39 19.60 30.57
C ALA A 288 -7.11 20.45 30.46
N ARG A 289 -6.26 20.19 29.46
CA ARG A 289 -5.02 20.95 29.21
C ARG A 289 -5.25 22.27 28.49
N SER A 290 -6.18 22.28 27.53
CA SER A 290 -6.52 23.45 26.72
C SER A 290 -8.03 23.64 26.69
N PRO A 291 -8.61 24.25 27.74
CA PRO A 291 -10.05 24.49 27.83
C PRO A 291 -10.59 25.41 26.73
N ASP A 292 -9.75 26.06 25.96
CA ASP A 292 -10.08 26.95 24.84
C ASP A 292 -9.99 26.26 23.46
N ASP A 293 -9.71 24.96 23.41
CA ASP A 293 -9.75 24.21 22.16
C ASP A 293 -11.21 23.92 21.75
N ALA A 294 -11.76 24.82 20.93
CA ALA A 294 -13.14 24.74 20.46
C ALA A 294 -13.44 23.42 19.73
N TYR A 295 -12.49 22.91 18.94
CA TYR A 295 -12.71 21.67 18.16
C TYR A 295 -12.63 20.43 19.05
N ALA A 296 -11.69 20.37 20.01
CA ALA A 296 -11.66 19.29 20.99
C ALA A 296 -12.94 19.25 21.82
N ARG A 297 -13.48 20.42 22.22
CA ARG A 297 -14.79 20.52 22.90
C ARG A 297 -15.93 20.03 22.03
N LEU A 298 -15.99 20.46 20.77
CA LEU A 298 -17.00 19.99 19.82
C LEU A 298 -16.98 18.48 19.72
N LEU A 299 -15.79 17.90 19.47
CA LEU A 299 -15.65 16.46 19.28
C LEU A 299 -15.95 15.68 20.57
N LEU A 300 -15.59 16.20 21.75
CA LEU A 300 -15.96 15.59 23.03
C LEU A 300 -17.47 15.56 23.21
N GLY A 301 -18.13 16.69 23.00
CA GLY A 301 -19.59 16.79 23.06
C GLY A 301 -20.29 15.83 22.09
N ARG A 302 -19.82 15.73 20.84
CA ARG A 302 -20.33 14.78 19.85
C ARG A 302 -20.06 13.33 20.21
N THR A 303 -18.93 13.05 20.86
CA THR A 303 -18.58 11.70 21.36
C THR A 303 -19.55 11.29 22.47
N LEU A 304 -19.76 12.15 23.47
CA LEU A 304 -20.71 11.93 24.56
C LEU A 304 -22.15 11.75 24.04
N GLN A 305 -22.58 12.56 23.06
CA GLN A 305 -23.87 12.37 22.40
C GLN A 305 -24.02 10.98 21.76
N ARG A 306 -22.99 10.48 21.05
CA ARG A 306 -23.01 9.13 20.45
C ARG A 306 -22.95 8.01 21.48
N GLN A 307 -22.48 8.28 22.69
CA GLN A 307 -22.54 7.36 23.83
C GLN A 307 -23.89 7.41 24.57
N GLY A 308 -24.78 8.34 24.22
CA GLY A 308 -26.07 8.55 24.90
C GLY A 308 -26.01 9.52 26.08
N GLU A 309 -24.86 10.12 26.38
CA GLU A 309 -24.64 11.02 27.51
C GLU A 309 -24.95 12.48 27.16
N ARG A 310 -26.24 12.80 26.97
CA ARG A 310 -26.67 14.13 26.52
C ARG A 310 -26.41 15.25 27.52
N GLU A 311 -26.63 14.98 28.81
CA GLU A 311 -26.41 15.96 29.89
C GLU A 311 -24.93 16.40 29.97
N PRO A 312 -23.94 15.48 30.07
CA PRO A 312 -22.52 15.85 29.99
C PRO A 312 -22.11 16.51 28.67
N ALA A 313 -22.73 16.15 27.55
CA ALA A 313 -22.38 16.73 26.24
C ALA A 313 -22.73 18.21 26.11
N GLY A 314 -23.85 18.65 26.72
CA GLY A 314 -24.44 19.97 26.54
C GLY A 314 -23.48 21.14 26.79
N PRO A 315 -22.76 21.19 27.94
CA PRO A 315 -21.77 22.23 28.20
C PRO A 315 -20.66 22.31 27.15
N HIS A 316 -20.12 21.17 26.70
CA HIS A 316 -19.04 21.15 25.70
C HIS A 316 -19.49 21.71 24.36
N LEU A 317 -20.68 21.32 23.89
CA LEU A 317 -21.24 21.80 22.62
C LEU A 317 -21.57 23.29 22.64
N ARG A 318 -22.17 23.78 23.73
CA ARG A 318 -22.46 25.21 23.90
C ARG A 318 -21.20 26.06 23.91
N LEU A 319 -20.18 25.62 24.64
CA LEU A 319 -18.89 26.32 24.68
C LEU A 319 -18.22 26.31 23.31
N ALA A 320 -18.18 25.17 22.62
CA ALA A 320 -17.61 25.09 21.27
C ALA A 320 -18.31 26.06 20.29
N GLY A 321 -19.65 26.11 20.31
CA GLY A 321 -20.43 27.02 19.47
C GLY A 321 -20.27 28.50 19.85
N ALA A 322 -20.04 28.81 21.13
CA ALA A 322 -19.73 30.17 21.56
C ALA A 322 -18.34 30.64 21.09
N MET A 323 -17.38 29.72 20.94
CA MET A 323 -16.02 30.03 20.48
C MET A 323 -15.94 30.09 18.95
N VAL A 324 -16.66 29.21 18.25
CA VAL A 324 -16.69 29.11 16.79
C VAL A 324 -18.16 28.94 16.36
N PRO A 325 -18.86 30.03 16.02
CA PRO A 325 -20.29 30.02 15.69
C PRO A 325 -20.68 29.07 14.56
N GLU A 326 -19.76 28.77 13.63
CA GLU A 326 -19.96 27.85 12.50
C GLU A 326 -20.16 26.38 12.92
N TYR A 327 -19.94 26.04 14.20
CA TYR A 327 -20.14 24.68 14.71
C TYR A 327 -21.58 24.35 15.11
N VAL A 328 -22.47 25.35 15.15
CA VAL A 328 -23.87 25.24 15.61
C VAL A 328 -24.84 25.14 14.45
#